data_AF-A0A818YMB5-F1
#
_entry.id   AF-A0A818YMB5-F1
#
_cell.length_a   1.000
_cell.length_b   1.000
_cell.length_c   1.000
_cell.angle_alpha   90.00
_cell.angle_beta   90.00
_cell.angle_gamma   90.00
#
_symmetry.space_group_name_H-M   'P 1'
#
loop_
_entity.id
_entity.type
_entity.pdbx_description
1 polymer ?
#
loop_
_entity_poly.entity_id
_entity_poly.type
_entity_poly.pdbx_seq_one_letter_code
_entity_poly.pdbx_strand_id
1 'polypeptide(L)'
;MASMLFRSVSVYSLRSFILFIFGCTLAVVLMSFQYEHKLSLFNSPRLMLTLPALSLVSVCGFGAALVGLLYPKLMSPGDYTSTLDDSDDTIQKSRICKSLVIFVGINHLCAKIPFQSDLHFSIIVVCLCIGFWWCFDRSIVAFTFSSVLSLILTMTTEILLRAGALEYTNSDLYLKTCVPCLTFAGAILTIQITKFLSQNNQSLPSNIQIQQDHLHNE
;
A
#
# COMPACT_ATOMS: atom_id res chain seq x y z
N MET A 1 31.40 1.78 -14.33
CA MET A 1 30.92 1.85 -12.93
C MET A 1 29.87 2.94 -12.74
N ALA A 2 30.11 4.20 -13.14
CA ALA A 2 29.10 5.28 -13.07
C ALA A 2 27.81 5.01 -13.87
N SER A 3 27.90 4.39 -15.05
CA SER A 3 26.74 4.01 -15.87
C SER A 3 25.86 2.92 -15.21
N MET A 4 26.45 1.98 -14.48
CA MET A 4 25.71 0.95 -13.74
C MET A 4 25.01 1.53 -12.51
N LEU A 5 25.66 2.47 -11.81
CA LEU A 5 25.05 3.20 -10.69
C LEU A 5 23.89 4.08 -11.16
N PHE A 6 24.04 4.79 -12.29
CA PHE A 6 22.97 5.60 -12.87
C PHE A 6 21.77 4.76 -13.29
N ARG A 7 22.01 3.59 -13.91
CA ARG A 7 20.93 2.65 -14.29
C ARG A 7 20.21 2.10 -13.06
N SER A 8 20.95 1.75 -12.01
CA SER A 8 20.39 1.26 -10.76
C SER A 8 19.53 2.33 -10.05
N VAL A 9 20.04 3.55 -9.93
CA VAL A 9 19.32 4.70 -9.34
C VAL A 9 18.05 5.03 -10.13
N SER A 10 18.13 5.03 -11.46
CA SER A 10 16.97 5.30 -12.33
C SER A 10 15.84 4.30 -12.11
N VAL A 11 16.16 3.02 -11.90
CA VAL A 11 15.12 2.00 -11.72
C VAL A 11 14.47 2.08 -10.33
N TYR A 12 15.25 2.32 -9.27
CA TYR A 12 14.67 2.54 -7.94
C TYR A 12 13.79 3.80 -7.90
N SER A 13 14.18 4.85 -8.61
CA SER A 13 13.39 6.08 -8.74
C SER A 13 12.08 5.83 -9.48
N LEU A 14 12.12 5.09 -10.61
CA LEU A 14 10.92 4.77 -11.39
C LEU A 14 9.95 3.88 -10.61
N ARG A 15 10.45 2.86 -9.89
CA ARG A 15 9.61 2.03 -9.01
C ARG A 15 8.91 2.85 -7.94
N SER A 16 9.65 3.74 -7.27
CA SER A 16 9.10 4.60 -6.22
C SER A 16 8.03 5.54 -6.79
N PHE A 17 8.23 6.05 -8.01
CA PHE A 17 7.25 6.88 -8.70
C PHE A 17 5.97 6.12 -9.06
N ILE A 18 6.08 4.89 -9.59
CA ILE A 18 4.89 4.04 -9.87
C ILE A 18 4.10 3.78 -8.59
N LEU A 19 4.79 3.45 -7.49
CA LEU A 19 4.16 3.18 -6.20
C LEU A 19 3.54 4.45 -5.59
N PHE A 20 4.14 5.62 -5.81
CA PHE A 20 3.56 6.91 -5.42
C PHE A 20 2.21 7.14 -6.11
N ILE A 21 2.15 6.99 -7.44
CA ILE A 21 0.91 7.17 -8.20
C ILE A 21 -0.14 6.13 -7.81
N PHE A 22 0.27 4.88 -7.58
CA PHE A 22 -0.61 3.83 -7.09
C PHE A 22 -1.19 4.15 -5.71
N GLY A 23 -0.34 4.61 -4.78
CA GLY A 23 -0.76 5.04 -3.44
C GLY A 23 -1.75 6.21 -3.47
N CYS A 24 -1.47 7.23 -4.29
CA CYS A 24 -2.39 8.35 -4.50
C CYS A 24 -3.74 7.87 -5.07
N THR A 25 -3.72 6.97 -6.04
CA THR A 25 -4.94 6.40 -6.63
C THR A 25 -5.77 5.64 -5.59
N LEU A 26 -5.14 4.78 -4.79
CA LEU A 26 -5.82 4.08 -3.71
C LEU A 26 -6.42 5.05 -2.70
N ALA A 27 -5.68 6.08 -2.28
CA ALA A 27 -6.18 7.09 -1.35
C ALA A 27 -7.43 7.81 -1.90
N VAL A 28 -7.43 8.18 -3.19
CA VAL A 28 -8.60 8.78 -3.84
C VAL A 28 -9.78 7.81 -3.86
N VAL A 29 -9.56 6.54 -4.21
CA VAL A 29 -10.62 5.51 -4.20
C VAL A 29 -11.21 5.33 -2.80
N LEU A 30 -10.36 5.28 -1.77
CA LEU A 30 -10.81 5.20 -0.37
C LEU A 30 -11.70 6.40 -0.01
N MET A 31 -11.28 7.61 -0.35
CA MET A 31 -12.03 8.84 -0.10
C MET A 31 -13.37 8.86 -0.84
N SER A 32 -13.41 8.42 -2.11
CA SER A 32 -14.65 8.38 -2.89
C SER A 32 -15.71 7.48 -2.26
N PHE A 33 -15.32 6.31 -1.75
CA PHE A 33 -16.26 5.42 -1.05
C PHE A 33 -16.75 6.02 0.27
N GLN A 34 -15.89 6.74 1.00
CA GLN A 34 -16.28 7.40 2.24
C GLN A 34 -17.24 8.58 1.97
N TYR A 35 -17.10 9.27 0.84
CA TYR A 35 -18.00 10.34 0.39
C TYR A 35 -19.41 9.82 0.06
N GLU A 36 -19.52 8.76 -0.75
CA GLU A 36 -20.80 8.18 -1.17
C GLU A 36 -21.67 7.69 0.01
N HIS A 37 -21.04 7.20 1.08
CA HIS A 37 -21.75 6.68 2.26
C HIS A 37 -22.12 7.73 3.32
N LYS A 38 -22.07 9.03 2.98
CA LYS A 38 -22.43 10.14 3.88
C LYS A 38 -21.66 10.14 5.22
N LEU A 39 -20.43 9.64 5.25
CA LEU A 39 -19.53 9.95 6.36
C LEU A 39 -19.20 11.44 6.24
N SER A 40 -19.65 12.22 7.23
CA SER A 40 -19.59 13.69 7.29
C SER A 40 -18.15 14.26 7.39
N LEU A 41 -17.14 13.53 6.91
CA LEU A 41 -15.77 14.00 6.73
C LEU A 41 -15.66 15.12 5.68
N PHE A 42 -16.62 15.15 4.74
CA PHE A 42 -16.61 16.03 3.57
C PHE A 42 -17.97 16.74 3.39
N ASN A 43 -18.62 17.19 4.46
CA ASN A 43 -19.89 17.93 4.40
C ASN A 43 -19.78 19.29 3.66
N SER A 44 -18.58 19.67 3.24
CA SER A 44 -18.33 20.85 2.43
C SER A 44 -17.95 20.42 1.00
N PRO A 45 -18.72 20.79 -0.05
CA PRO A 45 -18.36 20.52 -1.47
C PRO A 45 -17.04 21.18 -1.92
N ARG A 46 -16.42 21.99 -1.05
CA ARG A 46 -15.09 22.57 -1.25
C ARG A 46 -13.94 21.64 -0.85
N LEU A 47 -14.20 20.59 -0.07
CA LEU A 47 -13.12 19.84 0.60
C LEU A 47 -12.51 18.71 -0.26
N MET A 48 -13.20 18.30 -1.34
CA MET A 48 -12.72 17.28 -2.30
C MET A 48 -11.47 17.73 -3.08
N LEU A 49 -11.14 19.04 -3.06
CA LEU A 49 -9.98 19.63 -3.71
C LEU A 49 -9.25 20.68 -2.84
N THR A 50 -9.44 20.66 -1.52
CA THR A 50 -8.69 21.56 -0.61
C THR A 50 -7.36 20.97 -0.16
N LEU A 51 -6.42 21.87 0.19
CA LEU A 51 -5.10 21.59 0.77
C LEU A 51 -5.04 20.40 1.76
N PRO A 52 -6.02 20.17 2.66
CA PRO A 52 -5.94 19.06 3.62
C PRO A 52 -6.22 17.67 3.04
N ALA A 53 -7.19 17.55 2.14
CA ALA A 53 -7.48 16.28 1.47
C ALA A 53 -6.29 15.88 0.58
N LEU A 54 -5.68 16.87 -0.09
CA LEU A 54 -4.48 16.67 -0.87
C LEU A 54 -3.27 16.29 0.00
N SER A 55 -3.20 16.83 1.23
CA SER A 55 -2.17 16.46 2.20
C SER A 55 -2.30 14.98 2.60
N LEU A 56 -3.51 14.49 2.84
CA LEU A 56 -3.74 13.08 3.19
C LEU A 56 -3.44 12.13 2.01
N VAL A 57 -3.83 12.49 0.79
CA VAL A 57 -3.47 11.75 -0.43
C VAL A 57 -1.95 11.74 -0.62
N SER A 58 -1.28 12.88 -0.41
CA SER A 58 0.17 13.00 -0.52
C SER A 58 0.90 12.15 0.51
N VAL A 59 0.42 12.09 1.76
CA VAL A 59 0.99 11.22 2.81
C VAL A 59 0.86 9.75 2.43
N CYS A 60 -0.27 9.33 1.86
CA CYS A 60 -0.45 7.94 1.40
C CYS A 60 0.49 7.60 0.23
N GLY A 61 0.58 8.49 -0.77
CA GLY A 61 1.52 8.34 -1.88
C GLY A 61 2.97 8.29 -1.42
N PHE A 62 3.38 9.18 -0.51
CA PHE A 62 4.72 9.20 0.06
C PHE A 62 5.03 7.93 0.86
N GLY A 63 4.08 7.46 1.67
CA GLY A 63 4.19 6.18 2.38
C GLY A 63 4.41 5.01 1.41
N ALA A 64 3.69 4.98 0.29
CA ALA A 64 3.85 3.95 -0.73
C ALA A 64 5.21 4.02 -1.45
N ALA A 65 5.69 5.24 -1.75
CA ALA A 65 7.03 5.45 -2.29
C ALA A 65 8.12 5.00 -1.31
N LEU A 66 7.94 5.29 -0.01
CA LEU A 66 8.86 4.90 1.05
C LEU A 66 8.94 3.37 1.17
N VAL A 67 7.80 2.67 1.14
CA VAL A 67 7.76 1.20 1.08
C VAL A 67 8.54 0.69 -0.13
N GLY A 68 8.30 1.30 -1.29
CA GLY A 68 8.99 1.02 -2.52
C GLY A 68 10.50 1.19 -2.45
N LEU A 69 11.01 2.05 -1.59
CA LEU A 69 12.44 2.31 -1.43
C LEU A 69 13.09 1.48 -0.31
N LEU A 70 12.41 1.36 0.84
CA LEU A 70 12.93 0.73 2.05
C LEU A 70 12.78 -0.79 2.04
N TYR A 71 11.63 -1.31 1.62
CA TYR A 71 11.32 -2.74 1.74
C TYR A 71 12.41 -3.63 1.12
N PRO A 72 12.95 -3.31 -0.08
CA PRO A 72 13.97 -4.15 -0.72
C PRO A 72 15.38 -3.97 -0.14
N LYS A 73 15.59 -2.97 0.72
CA LYS A 73 16.83 -2.83 1.50
C LYS A 73 16.79 -3.60 2.82
N LEU A 74 15.59 -3.74 3.38
CA LEU A 74 15.35 -4.47 4.64
C LEU A 74 15.36 -5.99 4.42
N MET A 75 15.09 -6.45 3.20
CA MET A 75 15.01 -7.87 2.85
C MET A 75 16.34 -8.37 2.28
N SER A 76 16.87 -9.48 2.81
CA SER A 76 18.01 -10.18 2.22
C SER A 76 17.58 -10.94 0.95
N PRO A 77 18.42 -11.05 -0.10
CA PRO A 77 18.07 -11.71 -1.37
C PRO A 77 17.54 -13.15 -1.23
N GLY A 78 17.94 -13.87 -0.17
CA GLY A 78 17.51 -15.25 0.08
C GLY A 78 16.10 -15.38 0.68
N ASP A 79 15.61 -14.37 1.40
CA ASP A 79 14.28 -14.39 2.02
C ASP A 79 13.19 -13.90 1.02
N TYR A 80 13.64 -13.19 -0.01
CA TYR A 80 12.83 -12.74 -1.13
C TYR A 80 12.35 -13.90 -2.02
N THR A 81 13.19 -14.93 -2.19
CA THR A 81 12.94 -16.09 -3.07
C THR A 81 12.14 -17.19 -2.38
N SER A 82 12.35 -17.45 -1.09
CA SER A 82 11.62 -18.50 -0.35
C SER A 82 10.12 -18.24 -0.19
N THR A 83 9.69 -16.98 -0.29
CA THR A 83 8.26 -16.61 -0.23
C THR A 83 7.60 -16.58 -1.62
N LEU A 84 8.39 -16.69 -2.68
CA LEU A 84 8.02 -16.47 -4.09
C LEU A 84 8.47 -17.64 -4.97
N ASP A 85 8.28 -18.87 -4.50
CA ASP A 85 8.42 -20.11 -5.28
C ASP A 85 7.28 -20.28 -6.32
N ASP A 86 6.88 -19.17 -6.94
CA ASP A 86 5.86 -19.09 -7.98
C ASP A 86 6.48 -18.29 -9.13
N SER A 87 7.16 -19.01 -10.01
CA SER A 87 7.85 -18.50 -11.21
C SER A 87 6.89 -18.04 -12.32
N ASP A 88 5.57 -18.02 -12.06
CA ASP A 88 4.56 -17.59 -13.02
C ASP A 88 4.03 -16.18 -12.66
N ASP A 89 4.37 -15.21 -13.51
CA ASP A 89 3.89 -13.84 -13.47
C ASP A 89 2.36 -13.75 -13.34
N THR A 90 1.63 -14.71 -13.92
CA THR A 90 0.17 -14.77 -13.92
C THR A 90 -0.37 -14.99 -12.51
N ILE A 91 0.28 -15.88 -11.73
CA ILE A 91 -0.13 -16.21 -10.37
C ILE A 91 0.14 -15.01 -9.44
N GLN A 92 1.29 -14.36 -9.60
CA GLN A 92 1.62 -13.16 -8.81
C GLN A 92 0.65 -12.01 -9.06
N LYS A 93 0.33 -11.73 -10.34
CA LYS A 93 -0.69 -10.73 -10.70
C LYS A 93 -2.07 -11.09 -10.15
N SER A 94 -2.44 -12.38 -10.17
CA SER A 94 -3.70 -12.86 -9.59
C SER A 94 -3.76 -12.63 -8.08
N ARG A 95 -2.67 -12.89 -7.35
CA ARG A 95 -2.58 -12.63 -5.90
C ARG A 95 -2.73 -11.15 -5.59
N ILE A 96 -2.05 -10.26 -6.33
CA ILE A 96 -2.18 -8.81 -6.20
C ILE A 96 -3.62 -8.36 -6.46
N CYS A 97 -4.25 -8.88 -7.52
CA CYS A 97 -5.64 -8.54 -7.86
C CYS A 97 -6.62 -9.00 -6.77
N LYS A 98 -6.48 -10.23 -6.26
CA LYS A 98 -7.29 -10.74 -5.15
C LYS A 98 -7.11 -9.88 -3.89
N SER A 99 -5.87 -9.52 -3.57
CA SER A 99 -5.53 -8.64 -2.44
C SER A 99 -6.16 -7.26 -2.58
N LEU A 100 -6.15 -6.69 -3.80
CA LEU A 100 -6.78 -5.40 -4.11
C LEU A 100 -8.30 -5.46 -3.96
N VAL A 101 -8.95 -6.51 -4.48
CA VAL A 101 -10.41 -6.70 -4.38
C VAL A 101 -10.84 -6.80 -2.92
N ILE A 102 -10.12 -7.58 -2.11
CA ILE A 102 -10.42 -7.71 -0.68
C ILE A 102 -10.17 -6.39 0.04
N PHE A 103 -9.11 -5.66 -0.27
CA PHE A 103 -8.84 -4.33 0.29
C PHE A 103 -9.99 -3.35 0.02
N VAL A 104 -10.48 -3.29 -1.22
CA VAL A 104 -11.64 -2.45 -1.58
C VAL A 104 -12.89 -2.92 -0.83
N GLY A 105 -13.08 -4.24 -0.69
CA GLY A 105 -14.17 -4.83 0.08
C GLY A 105 -14.13 -4.44 1.56
N ILE A 106 -12.96 -4.49 2.19
CA ILE A 106 -12.74 -4.02 3.57
C ILE A 106 -13.09 -2.53 3.67
N ASN A 107 -12.59 -1.69 2.76
CA ASN A 107 -12.93 -0.27 2.77
C ASN A 107 -14.44 0.00 2.64
N HIS A 108 -15.11 -0.72 1.74
CA HIS A 108 -16.55 -0.62 1.61
C HIS A 108 -17.28 -1.11 2.88
N LEU A 109 -16.79 -2.18 3.52
CA LEU A 109 -17.31 -2.66 4.81
C LEU A 109 -17.18 -1.59 5.91
N CYS A 110 -16.02 -0.93 5.98
CA CYS A 110 -15.72 0.15 6.92
C CYS A 110 -16.62 1.37 6.71
N ALA A 111 -16.96 1.69 5.45
CA ALA A 111 -17.84 2.81 5.12
C ALA A 111 -19.32 2.51 5.35
N LYS A 112 -19.75 1.24 5.17
CA LYS A 112 -21.17 0.86 5.12
C LYS A 112 -21.74 0.33 6.42
N ILE A 113 -20.97 -0.33 7.29
CA ILE A 113 -21.55 -1.03 8.43
C ILE A 113 -21.53 -0.16 9.71
N PRO A 114 -22.69 0.33 10.16
CA PRO A 114 -22.83 0.85 11.52
C PRO A 114 -22.92 -0.33 12.48
N PHE A 115 -21.81 -0.72 13.09
CA PHE A 115 -21.85 -1.71 14.16
C PHE A 115 -22.46 -1.06 15.41
N GLN A 116 -23.26 -1.81 16.17
CA GLN A 116 -23.87 -1.33 17.43
C GLN A 116 -22.91 -1.38 18.62
N SER A 117 -21.74 -1.98 18.48
CA SER A 117 -20.78 -2.18 19.58
C SER A 117 -19.35 -2.08 19.07
N ASP A 118 -18.57 -1.16 19.65
CA ASP A 118 -17.19 -0.86 19.27
C ASP A 118 -16.25 -2.08 19.41
N LEU A 119 -16.51 -2.94 20.40
CA LEU A 119 -15.74 -4.16 20.65
C LEU A 119 -15.86 -5.18 19.51
N HIS A 120 -17.08 -5.44 19.02
CA HIS A 120 -17.29 -6.40 17.93
C HIS A 120 -16.59 -5.93 16.65
N PHE A 121 -16.61 -4.62 16.41
CA PHE A 121 -15.96 -4.05 15.26
C PHE A 121 -14.43 -4.13 15.32
N SER A 122 -13.83 -3.84 16.48
CA SER A 122 -12.39 -4.00 16.69
C SER A 122 -11.94 -5.44 16.48
N ILE A 123 -12.70 -6.42 16.98
CA ILE A 123 -12.41 -7.85 16.77
C ILE A 123 -12.44 -8.20 15.27
N ILE A 124 -13.46 -7.74 14.54
CA ILE A 124 -13.56 -7.96 13.08
C ILE A 124 -12.34 -7.37 12.37
N VAL A 125 -11.94 -6.15 12.71
CA VAL A 125 -10.74 -5.50 12.15
C VAL A 125 -9.47 -6.30 12.41
N VAL A 126 -9.26 -6.78 13.64
CA VAL A 126 -8.10 -7.62 13.98
C VAL A 126 -8.13 -8.93 13.20
N CYS A 127 -9.29 -9.59 13.11
CA CYS A 127 -9.47 -10.79 12.30
C CYS A 127 -9.19 -10.53 10.81
N LEU A 128 -9.60 -9.38 10.28
CA LEU A 128 -9.30 -8.98 8.90
C LEU A 128 -7.81 -8.76 8.68
N CYS A 129 -7.10 -8.10 9.60
CA CYS A 129 -5.65 -7.92 9.51
C CYS A 129 -4.90 -9.26 9.56
N ILE A 130 -5.29 -10.15 10.47
CA ILE A 130 -4.69 -11.50 10.59
C ILE A 130 -5.01 -12.33 9.35
N GLY A 131 -6.26 -12.31 8.87
CA GLY A 131 -6.67 -13.01 7.66
C GLY A 131 -5.96 -12.48 6.42
N PHE A 132 -5.76 -11.17 6.30
CA PHE A 132 -5.04 -10.56 5.20
C PHE A 132 -3.56 -10.96 5.19
N TRP A 133 -2.93 -10.96 6.36
CA TRP A 133 -1.56 -11.47 6.53
C TRP A 133 -1.48 -12.95 6.15
N TRP A 134 -2.36 -13.78 6.70
CA TRP A 134 -2.34 -15.23 6.48
C TRP A 134 -2.63 -15.63 5.02
N CYS A 135 -3.53 -14.94 4.34
CA CYS A 135 -3.93 -15.26 2.96
C CYS A 135 -2.93 -14.81 1.90
N PHE A 136 -2.16 -13.75 2.13
CA PHE A 136 -1.40 -13.09 1.04
C PHE A 136 0.11 -13.01 1.26
N ASP A 137 0.58 -12.89 2.50
CA ASP A 137 2.01 -12.75 2.74
C ASP A 137 2.35 -13.33 4.12
N ARG A 138 2.65 -14.64 4.16
CA ARG A 138 3.10 -15.35 5.36
C ARG A 138 4.44 -14.82 5.92
N SER A 139 4.99 -13.76 5.32
CA SER A 139 6.20 -13.08 5.77
C SER A 139 5.96 -12.29 7.05
N ILE A 140 6.72 -12.62 8.09
CA ILE A 140 6.78 -11.88 9.35
C ILE A 140 7.36 -10.48 9.14
N VAL A 141 8.34 -10.33 8.24
CA VAL A 141 8.96 -9.04 7.92
C VAL A 141 7.94 -8.08 7.30
N ALA A 142 7.12 -8.55 6.36
CA ALA A 142 6.07 -7.75 5.76
C ALA A 142 5.00 -7.33 6.79
N PHE A 143 4.66 -8.23 7.72
CA PHE A 143 3.72 -7.95 8.80
C PHE A 143 4.24 -6.84 9.73
N THR A 144 5.45 -7.00 10.26
CA THR A 144 6.03 -6.03 11.19
C THR A 144 6.25 -4.67 10.51
N PHE A 145 6.75 -4.66 9.27
CA PHE A 145 6.94 -3.42 8.53
C PHE A 145 5.62 -2.69 8.28
N SER A 146 4.58 -3.41 7.87
CA SER A 146 3.24 -2.84 7.63
C SER A 146 2.57 -2.36 8.91
N SER A 147 2.79 -3.07 10.03
CA SER A 147 2.29 -2.67 11.35
C SER A 147 2.93 -1.35 11.80
N VAL A 148 4.26 -1.22 11.71
CA VAL A 148 4.97 0.03 12.05
C VAL A 148 4.53 1.17 11.15
N LEU A 149 4.43 0.94 9.84
CA LEU A 149 4.01 1.96 8.88
C LEU A 149 2.56 2.41 9.13
N SER A 150 1.66 1.48 9.41
CA SER A 150 0.26 1.76 9.74
C SER A 150 0.14 2.62 11.01
N LEU A 151 0.94 2.33 12.04
CA LEU A 151 0.99 3.16 13.26
C LEU A 151 1.46 4.58 12.95
N ILE A 152 2.53 4.73 12.16
CA ILE A 152 3.05 6.05 11.76
C ILE A 152 2.01 6.84 10.95
N LEU A 153 1.36 6.22 9.96
CA LEU A 153 0.34 6.86 9.14
C LEU A 153 -0.89 7.24 9.96
N THR A 154 -1.31 6.39 10.89
CA THR A 154 -2.44 6.66 11.79
C THR A 154 -2.10 7.84 12.70
N MET A 155 -0.91 7.86 13.31
CA MET A 155 -0.45 8.99 14.12
C MET A 155 -0.36 10.29 13.32
N THR A 156 0.13 10.24 12.08
CA THR A 156 0.18 11.40 11.19
C THR A 156 -1.21 11.93 10.89
N THR A 157 -2.17 11.03 10.66
CA THR A 157 -3.57 11.37 10.41
C THR A 157 -4.22 12.01 11.63
N GLU A 158 -3.95 11.49 12.84
CA GLU A 158 -4.41 12.06 14.11
C GLU A 158 -3.81 13.46 14.38
N ILE A 159 -2.53 13.67 14.05
CA ILE A 159 -1.89 14.99 14.16
C ILE A 159 -2.55 15.98 13.19
N LEU A 160 -2.78 15.56 11.94
CA LEU A 160 -3.41 16.39 10.92
C LEU A 160 -4.86 16.76 11.30
N LEU A 161 -5.55 15.84 11.96
CA LEU A 161 -6.86 16.06 12.54
C LEU A 161 -6.83 17.09 13.67
N ARG A 162 -5.88 16.95 14.62
CA ARG A 162 -5.72 17.90 15.73
C ARG A 162 -5.29 19.29 15.28
N ALA A 163 -4.57 19.38 14.16
CA ALA A 163 -4.20 20.65 13.54
C ALA A 163 -5.40 21.38 12.87
N GLY A 164 -6.60 20.78 12.89
CA GLY A 164 -7.81 21.37 12.28
C GLY A 164 -7.82 21.32 10.75
N ALA A 165 -6.92 20.55 10.14
CA ALA A 165 -6.88 20.39 8.69
C ALA A 165 -7.96 19.41 8.21
N LEU A 166 -8.36 18.43 9.04
CA LEU A 166 -9.49 17.54 8.80
C LEU A 166 -10.57 17.83 9.85
N GLU A 167 -11.84 17.94 9.45
CA GLU A 167 -12.96 18.05 10.40
C GLU A 167 -13.69 16.71 10.46
N TYR A 168 -13.67 16.05 11.62
CA TYR A 168 -14.55 14.91 11.93
C TYR A 168 -15.77 15.40 12.72
N THR A 169 -16.97 14.94 12.34
CA THR A 169 -18.18 15.12 13.15
C THR A 169 -18.62 13.78 13.73
N ASN A 170 -18.44 13.60 15.05
CA ASN A 170 -19.12 12.71 16.02
C ASN A 170 -19.34 11.21 15.73
N SER A 171 -19.13 10.68 14.52
CA SER A 171 -19.06 9.23 14.22
C SER A 171 -17.63 8.70 14.32
N ASP A 172 -16.90 9.19 15.33
CA ASP A 172 -15.44 9.26 15.38
C ASP A 172 -14.73 7.94 15.69
N LEU A 173 -15.34 7.05 16.47
CA LEU A 173 -14.64 5.84 16.94
C LEU A 173 -14.51 4.77 15.86
N TYR A 174 -15.52 4.65 15.00
CA TYR A 174 -15.55 3.64 13.93
C TYR A 174 -14.48 3.94 12.90
N LEU A 175 -14.38 5.18 12.42
CA LEU A 175 -13.37 5.50 11.42
C LEU A 175 -11.95 5.42 12.00
N LYS A 176 -11.75 5.85 13.26
CA LYS A 176 -10.47 5.69 13.96
C LYS A 176 -10.03 4.23 14.11
N THR A 177 -10.96 3.31 14.26
CA THR A 177 -10.66 1.88 14.34
C THR A 177 -10.36 1.27 12.96
N CYS A 178 -10.94 1.81 11.89
CA CYS A 178 -10.69 1.35 10.52
C CYS A 178 -9.43 1.88 9.87
N VAL A 179 -9.03 3.12 10.15
CA VAL A 179 -7.83 3.72 9.58
C VAL A 179 -6.58 2.84 9.75
N PRO A 180 -6.26 2.27 10.94
CA PRO A 180 -5.11 1.37 11.07
C PRO A 180 -5.31 0.09 10.24
N CYS A 181 -6.52 -0.46 10.16
CA CYS A 181 -6.81 -1.63 9.33
C CYS A 181 -6.54 -1.37 7.83
N LEU A 182 -7.06 -0.25 7.32
CA LEU A 182 -6.95 0.12 5.92
C LEU A 182 -5.51 0.48 5.56
N THR A 183 -4.83 1.23 6.41
CA THR A 183 -3.41 1.56 6.19
C THR A 183 -2.52 0.31 6.26
N PHE A 184 -2.81 -0.64 7.15
CA PHE A 184 -2.11 -1.92 7.23
C PHE A 184 -2.33 -2.77 5.96
N ALA A 185 -3.58 -2.98 5.54
CA ALA A 185 -3.89 -3.76 4.35
C ALA A 185 -3.35 -3.10 3.06
N GLY A 186 -3.41 -1.77 2.98
CA GLY A 186 -2.82 -0.99 1.90
C GLY A 186 -1.29 -1.14 1.84
N ALA A 187 -0.62 -1.09 2.98
CA ALA A 187 0.84 -1.29 3.06
C ALA A 187 1.25 -2.68 2.55
N ILE A 188 0.55 -3.75 2.96
CA ILE A 188 0.81 -5.11 2.47
C ILE A 188 0.62 -5.21 0.95
N LEU A 189 -0.43 -4.58 0.40
CA LEU A 189 -0.65 -4.53 -1.05
C LEU A 189 0.48 -3.80 -1.78
N THR A 190 0.95 -2.66 -1.26
CA THR A 190 2.10 -1.93 -1.80
C THR A 190 3.38 -2.77 -1.76
N ILE A 191 3.59 -3.57 -0.70
CA ILE A 191 4.72 -4.49 -0.59
C ILE A 191 4.66 -5.58 -1.68
N GLN A 192 3.49 -6.18 -1.91
CA GLN A 192 3.32 -7.20 -2.96
C GLN A 192 3.66 -6.64 -4.36
N ILE A 193 3.20 -5.42 -4.66
CA ILE A 193 3.54 -4.75 -5.93
C ILE A 193 5.03 -4.41 -5.98
N THR A 194 5.63 -3.99 -4.86
CA THR A 194 7.08 -3.72 -4.78
C THR A 194 7.90 -4.97 -5.07
N LYS A 195 7.48 -6.14 -4.57
CA LYS A 195 8.07 -7.45 -4.89
C LYS A 195 7.92 -7.75 -6.38
N PHE A 196 6.71 -7.71 -6.93
CA PHE A 196 6.47 -7.95 -8.36
C PHE A 196 7.33 -7.05 -9.28
N LEU A 197 7.41 -5.75 -8.98
CA LEU A 197 8.24 -4.81 -9.74
C LEU A 197 9.74 -5.09 -9.61
N SER A 198 10.19 -5.55 -8.43
CA SER A 198 11.59 -5.90 -8.19
C SER A 198 11.99 -7.19 -8.90
N GLN A 199 11.09 -8.17 -8.99
CA GLN A 199 11.27 -9.40 -9.78
C GLN A 199 11.40 -9.12 -11.27
N ASN A 200 10.46 -8.35 -11.84
CA ASN A 200 10.49 -8.00 -13.26
C ASN A 200 11.72 -7.17 -13.66
N ASN A 201 12.28 -6.42 -12.71
CA ASN A 201 13.52 -5.71 -12.96
C ASN A 201 14.75 -6.62 -12.92
N GLN A 202 14.74 -7.71 -12.14
CA GLN A 202 15.82 -8.70 -12.11
C GLN A 202 15.82 -9.64 -13.32
N SER A 203 14.69 -9.82 -14.01
CA SER A 203 14.62 -10.56 -15.29
C SER A 203 15.03 -9.75 -16.51
N LEU A 204 15.04 -8.41 -16.42
CA LEU A 204 15.50 -7.52 -17.50
C LEU A 204 17.01 -7.59 -17.84
N PRO A 205 17.96 -7.80 -16.92
CA PRO A 205 19.39 -7.85 -17.26
C PRO A 205 19.85 -9.14 -17.97
N SER A 206 19.19 -10.28 -17.80
CA SER A 206 19.62 -11.55 -18.42
C SER A 206 19.33 -11.58 -19.92
N ASN A 207 18.18 -11.04 -20.37
CA ASN A 207 17.80 -11.08 -21.78
C ASN A 207 18.66 -10.13 -22.65
N ILE A 208 19.16 -9.02 -22.10
CA ILE A 208 20.03 -8.09 -22.84
C ILE A 208 21.47 -8.61 -22.88
N GLN A 209 21.96 -9.30 -21.85
CA GLN A 209 23.28 -9.93 -21.89
C GLN A 209 23.35 -11.10 -22.87
N ILE A 210 22.31 -11.96 -22.92
CA ILE A 210 22.27 -13.09 -23.87
C ILE A 210 22.19 -12.57 -25.32
N GLN A 211 21.43 -11.50 -25.58
CA GLN A 211 21.35 -10.89 -26.91
C GLN A 211 22.67 -10.21 -27.33
N GLN A 212 23.44 -9.65 -26.39
CA GLN A 212 24.76 -9.06 -26.70
C GLN A 212 25.86 -10.11 -26.87
N ASP A 213 25.82 -11.21 -26.12
CA ASP A 213 26.79 -12.32 -26.27
C ASP A 213 26.56 -13.11 -27.56
N HIS A 214 25.33 -13.19 -28.07
CA HIS A 214 25.05 -13.77 -29.39
C HIS A 214 25.48 -12.86 -30.56
N LEU A 215 25.42 -11.54 -30.40
CA LEU A 215 25.83 -10.58 -31.44
C LEU A 215 27.36 -10.32 -31.50
N HIS A 216 28.12 -10.83 -30.53
CA HIS A 216 29.58 -10.74 -30.50
C HIS A 216 30.29 -12.06 -30.87
N ASN A 217 29.52 -13.12 -31.13
CA ASN A 217 30.00 -14.44 -31.54
C ASN A 217 29.62 -14.82 -32.99
N GLU A 218 29.08 -13.87 -33.76
CA GLU A 218 28.99 -13.91 -35.23
C GLU A 218 29.95 -12.87 -35.84
#